data_AF-A0A073JQZ3-F1
#
_entry.id   AF-A0A073JQZ3-F1
#
_cell.length_a   1.000
_cell.length_b   1.000
_cell.length_c   1.000
_cell.angle_alpha   90.00
_cell.angle_beta   90.00
_cell.angle_gamma   90.00
#
_symmetry.space_group_name_H-M   'P 1'
#
loop_
_entity.id
_entity.type
_entity.pdbx_description
1 polymer ?
#
loop_
_entity_poly.entity_id
_entity_poly.type
_entity_poly.pdbx_seq_one_letter_code
_entity_poly.pdbx_strand_id
1 'polypeptide(L)' 'MKKKKLFTTCAMMMVFLVVVVIYNYYSLVSVKSACEEQHKTAHVKKSIFAIHWSVTCEW' A
#
# COMPACT_ATOMS: atom_id res chain seq x y z
N MET A 1 -34.34 0.49 8.04
CA MET A 1 -33.59 0.67 6.78
C MET A 1 -32.27 1.44 6.94
N LYS A 2 -32.24 2.61 7.61
CA LYS A 2 -31.02 3.45 7.77
C LYS A 2 -29.79 2.70 8.35
N LYS A 3 -29.96 1.90 9.40
CA LYS A 3 -28.86 1.12 10.02
C LYS A 3 -28.27 0.05 9.10
N LYS A 4 -29.10 -0.62 8.28
CA LYS A 4 -28.64 -1.61 7.28
C LYS A 4 -27.81 -0.94 6.18
N LYS A 5 -28.25 0.22 5.68
CA LYS A 5 -27.50 1.00 4.68
C LYS A 5 -26.14 1.46 5.22
N LEU A 6 -26.10 1.96 6.46
CA LEU A 6 -24.84 2.36 7.12
C LEU A 6 -23.86 1.20 7.23
N PHE A 7 -24.34 0.02 7.65
CA PHE A 7 -23.51 -1.19 7.76
C PHE A 7 -22.93 -1.61 6.40
N THR A 8 -23.76 -1.64 5.34
CA THR A 8 -23.30 -1.97 3.99
C THR A 8 -22.26 -0.98 3.47
N THR A 9 -22.45 0.33 3.70
CA THR A 9 -21.46 1.34 3.31
C THR A 9 -20.14 1.18 4.04
N CYS A 10 -20.16 0.93 5.36
CA CYS A 10 -18.94 0.67 6.13
C CYS A 10 -18.22 -0.60 5.65
N ALA A 11 -18.95 -1.67 5.38
CA ALA A 11 -18.37 -2.90 4.85
C ALA A 11 -17.70 -2.68 3.49
N MET A 12 -18.34 -1.90 2.60
CA MET A 12 -17.79 -1.56 1.29
C MET A 12 -16.52 -0.70 1.41
N MET A 13 -16.49 0.26 2.33
CA MET A 13 -15.29 1.04 2.64
C MET A 13 -14.16 0.15 3.17
N MET A 14 -14.44 -0.80 4.06
CA MET A 14 -13.40 -1.73 4.53
C MET A 14 -12.81 -2.56 3.39
N VAL A 15 -13.64 -3.11 2.52
CA VAL A 15 -13.17 -3.85 1.34
C VAL A 15 -12.28 -2.96 0.46
N PHE A 16 -12.71 -1.72 0.22
CA PHE A 16 -11.92 -0.77 -0.55
C PHE A 16 -10.55 -0.48 0.09
N LEU A 17 -10.51 -0.29 1.41
CA LEU A 17 -9.25 -0.08 2.14
C LEU A 17 -8.32 -1.29 2.01
N VAL A 18 -8.84 -2.51 2.10
CA VAL A 18 -8.04 -3.74 1.92
C VAL A 18 -7.42 -3.78 0.52
N VAL A 19 -8.22 -3.47 -0.52
CA VAL A 19 -7.72 -3.45 -1.91
C VAL A 19 -6.62 -2.39 -2.08
N VAL A 20 -6.79 -1.20 -1.51
CA VAL A 20 -5.79 -0.13 -1.57
C VAL A 20 -4.48 -0.56 -0.89
N VAL A 21 -4.55 -1.23 0.25
CA VAL A 21 -3.36 -1.72 0.97
C VAL A 21 -2.63 -2.79 0.15
N ILE A 22 -3.36 -3.76 -0.42
CA ILE A 22 -2.78 -4.79 -1.28
C ILE A 22 -2.10 -4.17 -2.50
N TYR A 23 -2.77 -3.24 -3.17
CA TYR A 23 -2.22 -2.55 -4.34
C TYR A 23 -0.94 -1.78 -3.99
N ASN A 24 -0.94 -1.05 -2.86
CA ASN A 24 0.24 -0.36 -2.37
C ASN A 24 1.42 -1.32 -2.16
N TYR A 25 1.15 -2.49 -1.56
CA TYR A 25 2.17 -3.51 -1.33
C TYR A 25 2.80 -4.00 -2.63
N TYR A 26 1.98 -4.38 -3.63
CA TYR A 26 2.49 -4.82 -4.93
C TYR A 26 3.28 -3.72 -5.64
N SER A 27 2.81 -2.48 -5.57
CA SER A 27 3.53 -1.34 -6.14
C SER A 27 4.92 -1.19 -5.50
N LEU A 28 5.05 -1.34 -4.19
CA LEU A 28 6.34 -1.25 -3.48
C LEU A 28 7.28 -2.38 -3.88
N VAL A 29 6.77 -3.62 -3.96
CA VAL A 29 7.57 -4.77 -4.40
C VAL A 29 8.09 -4.57 -5.81
N SER A 30 7.26 -4.02 -6.70
CA SER A 30 7.67 -3.71 -8.08
C SER A 30 8.77 -2.65 -8.13
N VAL A 31 8.63 -1.53 -7.40
CA VAL A 31 9.68 -0.49 -7.37
C VAL A 31 10.97 -1.03 -6.75
N LYS A 32 10.86 -1.85 -5.70
CA LYS A 32 12.01 -2.52 -5.09
C LYS A 32 12.75 -3.39 -6.11
N SER A 33 12.03 -4.26 -6.82
CA SER A 33 12.60 -5.14 -7.85
C SER A 33 13.29 -4.35 -8.97
N ALA A 34 12.64 -3.28 -9.44
CA ALA A 34 13.20 -2.42 -10.49
C ALA A 34 14.50 -1.73 -10.06
N CYS A 35 14.69 -1.48 -8.76
CA CYS A 35 15.93 -0.90 -8.25
C CYS A 35 17.05 -1.93 -8.08
N GLU A 36 16.71 -3.15 -7.64
CA GLU A 36 17.66 -4.26 -7.58
C GLU A 36 18.15 -4.65 -9.00
N GLU A 37 17.27 -4.60 -10.01
CA GLU A 37 17.62 -4.79 -11.43
C GLU A 37 18.63 -3.74 -11.95
N GLN A 38 18.65 -2.54 -11.37
CA GLN A 38 19.61 -1.48 -11.71
C GLN A 38 20.89 -1.53 -10.86
N HIS A 39 21.13 -2.63 -10.14
CA HIS A 39 22.23 -2.77 -9.19
C HIS A 39 22.26 -1.68 -8.09
N LYS A 40 21.09 -1.12 -7.75
CA LYS A 40 20.92 -0.15 -6.66
C LYS A 40 20.35 -0.81 -5.43
N THR A 41 20.68 -0.28 -4.26
CA THR A 41 20.11 -0.74 -2.99
C THR A 41 18.74 -0.11 -2.79
N ALA A 42 17.72 -0.95 -2.59
CA ALA A 42 16.36 -0.49 -2.32
C ALA A 42 16.11 -0.34 -0.81
N HIS A 43 15.87 0.89 -0.36
CA HIS A 43 15.52 1.21 1.02
C HIS A 43 14.01 1.48 1.15
N VAL A 44 13.34 0.66 1.97
CA VAL A 44 11.90 0.83 2.25
C VAL A 44 11.74 1.74 3.47
N LYS A 45 11.30 2.97 3.26
CA LYS A 45 10.98 3.92 4.33
C LYS A 45 9.50 3.83 4.67
N LYS A 46 9.19 3.46 5.91
CA LYS A 46 7.85 3.42 6.48
C LYS A 46 7.55 4.73 7.20
N SER A 47 6.41 5.35 6.89
CA SER A 47 5.90 6.53 7.61
C SER A 47 5.06 6.12 8.82
N ILE A 48 4.68 7.11 9.64
CA ILE A 48 3.85 6.95 10.84
C ILE A 48 2.55 6.20 10.47
N PHE A 49 2.19 5.21 11.29
CA PHE A 49 1.10 4.24 11.08
C PHE A 49 1.29 3.20 9.98
N ALA A 50 2.45 3.11 9.33
CA ALA A 50 2.69 2.17 8.22
C ALA A 50 1.65 2.27 7.09
N ILE A 51 1.04 3.45 6.93
CA ILE A 51 0.05 3.73 5.86
C ILE A 51 0.79 4.22 4.60
N HIS A 52 1.86 4.99 4.79
CA HIS A 52 2.72 5.45 3.71
C HIS A 52 4.02 4.69 3.72
N TRP A 53 4.30 4.03 2.61
CA TRP A 53 5.55 3.35 2.34
C TRP A 53 6.15 4.02 1.11
N SER A 54 7.46 4.21 1.12
CA SER A 54 8.20 4.72 -0.03
C SER A 54 9.44 3.87 -0.21
N VAL A 55 9.82 3.61 -1.45
CA VAL A 55 11.07 2.97 -1.80
C VAL A 55 12.00 4.06 -2.31
N THR A 56 13.15 4.22 -1.66
CA THR A 56 14.26 5.00 -2.19
C THR A 56 15.30 4.05 -2.75
N CYS A 57 15.92 4.45 -3.85
CA CYS A 57 16.93 3.64 -4.52
C CYS A 57 18.23 4.41 -4.47
N GLU A 58 19.15 3.87 -3.69
CA GLU A 58 20.44 4.48 -3.39
C GLU A 58 21.54 3.66 -4.06
N TRP A 59 22.63 4.34 -4.41
CA TRP A 59 23.79 3.72 -5.05
C TRP A 59 24.66 3.04 -3.99
#